data_AF-A0A397J3B2-F1
#
_entry.id   AF-A0A397J3B2-F1
#
_cell.length_a   1.000
_cell.length_b   1.000
_cell.length_c   1.000
_cell.angle_alpha   90.00
_cell.angle_beta   90.00
_cell.angle_gamma   90.00
#
_symmetry.space_group_name_H-M   'P 1'
#
loop_
_entity.id
_entity.type
_entity.pdbx_description
1 polymer ?
#
loop_
_entity_poly.entity_id
_entity_poly.type
_entity_poly.pdbx_seq_one_letter_code
_entity_poly.pdbx_strand_id
1 'polypeptide(L)'
;MNNYKYFSYSLISLFFLFLSVISHPINDDNGDPCAPLLGNSNPKYDDVKNCLTSFPYDKTRAQTTIDTLKSVTKDFYVLYNQAKEQPHPGFTFDPIDLEKELDNILAFPYTTDFNFLTDIRKLYKRLHDAHTQFLASCYSQFAFSQQLTLYSVVTNGKQVIKIFDDSVDHTNVDCEVTTINSNPAMEEIKNFANNNSFISRDLGVRFNNALTSLSFENGELGLFSYGSEFVYREDLPETDGIEYTLNCPNNQPKNFKREWHVDSPFTDGFTDSKSFFENNCLNPSNNKIPKKTIDPKKPIPYRQHTKTSIKKLIKTDASTSTSLSQATLVYQSSDNIQFYQSGDIGIVVVPEVNGDSDVTKGFQMFIDKGIKQLVLDLSNNGGGLIEFARFFNSFFVSAPSTVFPDDMSVDSPIVKQAIDASVGTGGLLDPTSGLIDFKTGEPFKNAADFIGSNNYERGGTLSGYSEKHNFAPFITGQIKLPWDKTNTIILTNGVCGSSCALISEYLNEVGKIRTVAVGGFYEEKLSFSSFTGGNNLSSDNIFSTFLGLSINYVPDFVYSLTVLGFTFREAYSINDPNVVLDFDFRPADFRLYYDEKSARDPSLLWIEAAHLLDA
;
A
#
# COMPACT_ATOMS: atom_id res chain seq x y z
N MET A 1 59.93 -6.04 -50.89
CA MET A 1 60.47 -7.10 -49.99
C MET A 1 59.26 -7.71 -49.30
N ASN A 2 58.52 -8.62 -49.96
CA ASN A 2 58.72 -10.07 -50.01
C ASN A 2 58.86 -10.66 -48.59
N ASN A 3 57.91 -11.45 -48.06
CA ASN A 3 57.40 -12.68 -48.66
C ASN A 3 55.92 -12.99 -48.34
N TYR A 4 55.17 -13.22 -49.42
CA TYR A 4 54.06 -14.17 -49.52
C TYR A 4 54.59 -15.57 -49.90
N LYS A 5 53.89 -16.64 -49.49
CA LYS A 5 53.72 -17.95 -50.18
C LYS A 5 52.54 -18.67 -49.47
N TYR A 6 51.31 -18.82 -49.96
CA TYR A 6 50.69 -19.40 -51.18
C TYR A 6 50.60 -20.95 -51.28
N PHE A 7 49.37 -21.38 -51.62
CA PHE A 7 48.82 -22.68 -52.10
C PHE A 7 48.39 -23.72 -51.05
N SER A 8 47.24 -24.42 -51.17
CA SER A 8 46.39 -24.70 -52.34
C SER A 8 44.91 -24.92 -51.97
N TYR A 9 44.02 -24.61 -52.92
CA TYR A 9 42.61 -25.00 -52.97
C TYR A 9 42.44 -26.44 -53.47
N SER A 10 41.46 -27.18 -52.91
CA SER A 10 40.59 -28.15 -53.62
C SER A 10 39.39 -28.48 -52.70
N LEU A 11 38.21 -27.90 -52.90
CA LEU A 11 37.04 -28.42 -53.64
C LEU A 11 36.39 -29.71 -53.07
N ILE A 12 35.09 -29.56 -52.77
CA ILE A 12 34.00 -30.57 -52.73
C ILE A 12 33.70 -31.23 -51.38
N SER A 13 32.68 -30.72 -50.67
CA SER A 13 31.37 -31.40 -50.56
C SER A 13 30.40 -30.63 -49.66
N LEU A 14 29.25 -30.28 -50.25
CA LEU A 14 28.02 -29.94 -49.54
C LEU A 14 27.66 -31.07 -48.56
N PHE A 15 27.43 -30.74 -47.30
CA PHE A 15 26.47 -31.45 -46.47
C PHE A 15 25.65 -30.42 -45.70
N PHE A 16 24.44 -30.14 -46.20
CA PHE A 16 23.37 -29.55 -45.43
C PHE A 16 23.01 -30.55 -44.32
N LEU A 17 23.48 -30.31 -43.11
CA LEU A 17 22.89 -30.91 -41.91
C LEU A 17 21.88 -29.92 -41.36
N PHE A 18 20.62 -30.14 -41.75
CA PHE A 18 19.47 -29.75 -40.95
C PHE A 18 19.65 -30.38 -39.57
N LEU A 19 20.21 -29.63 -38.61
CA LEU A 19 20.00 -29.92 -37.20
C LEU A 19 18.61 -29.40 -36.89
N SER A 20 17.63 -30.30 -37.02
CA SER A 20 16.41 -30.22 -36.24
C SER A 20 16.82 -30.00 -34.79
N VAL A 21 16.55 -28.82 -34.25
CA VAL A 21 16.52 -28.62 -32.81
C VAL A 21 15.31 -29.40 -32.32
N ILE A 22 15.52 -30.71 -32.12
CA ILE A 22 14.65 -31.51 -31.28
C ILE A 22 14.87 -30.92 -29.89
N SER A 23 13.87 -30.17 -29.42
CA SER A 23 13.66 -29.91 -28.00
C SER A 23 13.74 -31.27 -27.30
N HIS A 24 14.90 -31.56 -26.73
CA HIS A 24 15.04 -32.71 -25.86
C HIS A 24 14.12 -32.42 -24.67
N PRO A 25 13.16 -33.31 -24.36
CA PRO A 25 12.54 -33.28 -23.05
C PRO A 25 13.69 -33.46 -22.06
N ILE A 26 13.79 -32.53 -21.11
CA ILE A 26 14.65 -32.70 -19.94
C ILE A 26 14.22 -34.03 -19.33
N ASN A 27 15.09 -35.04 -19.37
CA ASN A 27 14.84 -36.29 -18.68
C ASN A 27 14.80 -36.00 -17.19
N ASP A 28 13.62 -36.23 -16.62
CA ASP A 28 13.29 -36.25 -15.20
C ASP A 28 14.26 -37.15 -14.42
N ASP A 29 15.04 -36.53 -13.54
CA ASP A 29 15.50 -37.19 -12.30
C ASP A 29 15.19 -36.34 -11.05
N ASN A 30 14.42 -35.26 -11.21
CA ASN A 30 13.83 -34.48 -10.12
C ASN A 30 12.32 -34.51 -10.34
N GLY A 31 11.55 -35.00 -9.37
CA GLY A 31 10.09 -35.09 -9.48
C GLY A 31 9.42 -33.75 -9.79
N ASP A 32 8.12 -33.79 -10.09
CA ASP A 32 7.29 -32.62 -10.39
C ASP A 32 7.58 -31.43 -9.43
N PRO A 33 7.94 -30.24 -9.95
CA PRO A 33 8.40 -29.11 -9.14
C PRO A 33 7.41 -28.61 -8.08
N CYS A 34 6.11 -28.81 -8.28
CA CYS A 34 5.07 -28.36 -7.36
C CYS A 34 4.55 -29.47 -6.45
N ALA A 35 4.87 -30.74 -6.71
CA ALA A 35 4.46 -31.86 -5.88
C ALA A 35 4.83 -31.73 -4.38
N PRO A 36 5.99 -31.17 -3.98
CA PRO A 36 6.30 -30.98 -2.56
C PRO A 36 5.37 -30.01 -1.81
N LEU A 37 4.59 -29.20 -2.54
CA LEU A 37 3.66 -28.23 -1.97
C LEU A 37 2.28 -28.84 -1.68
N LEU A 38 1.96 -30.00 -2.27
CA LEU A 38 0.66 -30.65 -2.13
C LEU A 38 0.41 -31.07 -0.68
N GLY A 39 -0.67 -30.55 -0.08
CA GLY A 39 -1.06 -30.82 1.30
C GLY A 39 -0.11 -30.23 2.34
N ASN A 40 0.85 -29.40 1.94
CA ASN A 40 1.88 -28.85 2.82
C ASN A 40 1.63 -27.38 3.14
N SER A 41 1.14 -27.09 4.35
CA SER A 41 0.89 -25.72 4.79
C SER A 41 2.16 -24.93 5.13
N ASN A 42 3.29 -25.61 5.28
CA ASN A 42 4.57 -25.02 5.67
C ASN A 42 5.72 -25.58 4.80
N PRO A 43 5.69 -25.34 3.48
CA PRO A 43 6.71 -25.85 2.56
C PRO A 43 8.06 -25.19 2.80
N LYS A 44 9.14 -25.81 2.31
CA LYS A 44 10.46 -25.19 2.35
C LYS A 44 10.55 -24.09 1.31
N TYR A 45 11.37 -23.07 1.57
CA TYR A 45 11.65 -21.99 0.63
C TYR A 45 12.04 -22.51 -0.77
N ASP A 46 12.95 -23.50 -0.84
CA ASP A 46 13.41 -24.05 -2.11
C ASP A 46 12.30 -24.78 -2.89
N ASP A 47 11.40 -25.49 -2.20
CA ASP A 47 10.25 -26.15 -2.83
C ASP A 47 9.33 -25.11 -3.49
N VAL A 48 9.06 -24.01 -2.79
CA VAL A 48 8.26 -22.89 -3.32
C VAL A 48 8.97 -22.24 -4.49
N LYS A 49 10.23 -21.86 -4.34
CA LYS A 49 11.04 -21.25 -5.42
C LYS A 49 11.05 -22.13 -6.67
N ASN A 50 11.28 -23.43 -6.53
CA ASN A 50 11.33 -24.38 -7.64
C ASN A 50 9.96 -24.47 -8.34
N CYS A 51 8.86 -24.55 -7.60
CA CYS A 51 7.52 -24.55 -8.20
C CYS A 51 7.21 -23.22 -8.92
N LEU A 52 7.36 -22.08 -8.24
CA LEU A 52 6.99 -20.77 -8.80
C LEU A 52 7.79 -20.43 -10.07
N THR A 53 9.05 -20.85 -10.15
CA THR A 53 9.93 -20.61 -11.31
C THR A 53 9.88 -21.70 -12.38
N SER A 54 9.01 -22.71 -12.25
CA SER A 54 8.94 -23.83 -13.22
C SER A 54 8.13 -23.53 -14.49
N PHE A 55 7.33 -22.46 -14.49
CA PHE A 55 6.39 -22.17 -15.58
C PHE A 55 7.02 -21.35 -16.71
N PRO A 56 6.99 -21.84 -17.97
CA PRO A 56 7.60 -21.15 -19.08
C PRO A 56 6.84 -19.87 -19.44
N TYR A 57 7.60 -18.84 -19.84
CA TYR A 57 7.06 -17.59 -20.34
C TYR A 57 6.21 -17.81 -21.61
N ASP A 58 5.01 -17.23 -21.65
CA ASP A 58 4.13 -17.21 -22.83
C ASP A 58 4.05 -15.80 -23.41
N LYS A 59 4.63 -15.62 -24.60
CA LYS A 59 4.71 -14.32 -25.26
C LYS A 59 3.34 -13.73 -25.63
N THR A 60 2.38 -14.56 -26.02
CA THR A 60 1.04 -14.08 -26.40
C THR A 60 0.29 -13.60 -25.18
N ARG A 61 0.31 -14.37 -24.09
CA ARG A 61 -0.29 -13.98 -22.81
C ARG A 61 0.36 -12.73 -22.22
N ALA A 62 1.68 -12.64 -22.32
CA ALA A 62 2.42 -11.46 -21.89
C ALA A 62 2.04 -10.21 -22.69
N GLN A 63 1.95 -10.31 -24.02
CA GLN A 63 1.50 -9.21 -24.87
C GLN A 63 0.10 -8.72 -24.46
N THR A 64 -0.87 -9.62 -24.34
CA THR A 64 -2.24 -9.26 -23.93
C THR A 64 -2.26 -8.60 -22.55
N THR A 65 -1.45 -9.09 -21.60
CA THR A 65 -1.36 -8.51 -20.26
C THR A 65 -0.83 -7.07 -20.31
N ILE A 66 0.25 -6.83 -21.06
CA ILE A 66 0.84 -5.50 -21.21
C ILE A 66 -0.11 -4.54 -21.94
N ASP A 67 -0.78 -5.00 -23.00
CA ASP A 67 -1.76 -4.19 -23.74
C ASP A 67 -2.91 -3.74 -22.82
N THR A 68 -3.48 -4.67 -22.04
CA THR A 68 -4.53 -4.34 -21.07
C THR A 68 -4.04 -3.37 -20.00
N LEU A 69 -2.83 -3.58 -19.44
CA LEU A 69 -2.26 -2.66 -18.46
C LEU A 69 -2.09 -1.25 -19.02
N LYS A 70 -1.48 -1.12 -20.21
CA LYS A 70 -1.26 0.17 -20.87
C LYS A 70 -2.57 0.91 -21.09
N SER A 71 -3.61 0.23 -21.57
CA SER A 71 -4.94 0.83 -21.77
C SER A 71 -5.57 1.28 -20.45
N VAL A 72 -5.67 0.40 -19.45
CA VAL A 72 -6.33 0.72 -18.18
C VAL A 72 -5.60 1.87 -17.46
N THR A 73 -4.26 1.85 -17.38
CA THR A 73 -3.53 2.93 -16.72
C THR A 73 -3.67 4.25 -17.47
N LYS A 74 -3.60 4.23 -18.81
CA LYS A 74 -3.70 5.47 -19.60
C LYS A 74 -5.09 6.10 -19.50
N ASP A 75 -6.12 5.27 -19.46
CA ASP A 75 -7.51 5.75 -19.46
C ASP A 75 -7.99 6.15 -18.05
N PHE A 76 -7.55 5.48 -16.98
CA PHE A 76 -8.17 5.61 -15.65
C PHE A 76 -7.23 5.93 -14.48
N TYR A 77 -5.92 5.71 -14.58
CA TYR A 77 -5.00 6.09 -13.51
C TYR A 77 -4.73 7.59 -13.58
N VAL A 78 -5.37 8.36 -12.71
CA VAL A 78 -5.37 9.83 -12.78
C VAL A 78 -3.96 10.44 -12.65
N LEU A 79 -3.07 9.78 -11.91
CA LEU A 79 -1.70 10.21 -11.70
C LEU A 79 -0.73 9.74 -12.81
N TYR A 80 -1.22 9.12 -13.90
CA TYR A 80 -0.42 8.52 -14.97
C TYR A 80 0.63 9.46 -15.55
N ASN A 81 0.26 10.70 -15.85
CA ASN A 81 1.19 11.68 -16.40
C ASN A 81 2.08 12.32 -15.32
N GLN A 82 1.52 12.57 -14.13
CA GLN A 82 2.29 13.18 -13.04
C GLN A 82 3.37 12.24 -12.49
N ALA A 83 3.16 10.92 -12.58
CA ALA A 83 4.17 9.92 -12.24
C ALA A 83 5.50 10.09 -13.00
N LYS A 84 5.51 10.77 -14.16
CA LYS A 84 6.71 11.05 -14.96
C LYS A 84 7.52 12.22 -14.42
N GLU A 85 6.98 12.98 -13.47
CA GLU A 85 7.60 14.19 -12.95
C GLU A 85 8.66 13.88 -11.90
N GLN A 86 9.65 14.76 -11.80
CA GLN A 86 10.63 14.68 -10.73
C GLN A 86 9.94 14.87 -9.37
N PRO A 87 10.37 14.15 -8.32
CA PRO A 87 9.81 14.32 -7.00
C PRO A 87 9.94 15.77 -6.53
N HIS A 88 8.89 16.29 -5.90
CA HIS A 88 8.96 17.58 -5.20
C HIS A 88 10.00 17.53 -4.06
N PRO A 89 10.62 18.68 -3.70
CA PRO A 89 11.59 18.74 -2.61
C PRO A 89 11.06 18.10 -1.32
N GLY A 90 11.80 17.13 -0.79
CA GLY A 90 11.41 16.32 0.38
C GLY A 90 11.11 14.86 0.05
N PHE A 91 10.74 14.57 -1.20
CA PHE A 91 10.63 13.20 -1.70
C PHE A 91 11.88 12.75 -2.45
N THR A 92 12.10 11.43 -2.51
CA THR A 92 13.29 10.81 -3.14
C THR A 92 12.96 9.63 -4.07
N PHE A 93 11.72 9.55 -4.57
CA PHE A 93 11.31 8.50 -5.50
C PHE A 93 11.70 8.81 -6.95
N ASP A 94 11.80 7.77 -7.78
CA ASP A 94 12.12 7.91 -9.20
C ASP A 94 10.88 8.33 -10.02
N PRO A 95 11.02 9.22 -11.02
CA PRO A 95 9.98 9.43 -12.03
C PRO A 95 9.77 8.16 -12.87
N ILE A 96 8.51 7.81 -13.11
CA ILE A 96 8.10 6.59 -13.83
C ILE A 96 7.30 6.95 -15.07
N ASP A 97 7.82 6.60 -16.23
CA ASP A 97 7.07 6.54 -17.49
C ASP A 97 6.50 5.13 -17.68
N LEU A 98 5.29 4.91 -17.17
CA LEU A 98 4.67 3.58 -17.11
C LEU A 98 4.59 2.89 -18.48
N GLU A 99 4.23 3.63 -19.54
CA GLU A 99 4.13 3.04 -20.88
C GLU A 99 5.49 2.57 -21.39
N LYS A 100 6.53 3.40 -21.22
CA LYS A 100 7.89 3.03 -21.60
C LYS A 100 8.44 1.86 -20.78
N GLU A 101 8.18 1.84 -19.47
CA GLU A 101 8.65 0.76 -18.60
C GLU A 101 7.92 -0.56 -18.92
N LEU A 102 6.62 -0.52 -19.23
CA LEU A 102 5.87 -1.70 -19.69
C LEU A 102 6.37 -2.21 -21.05
N ASP A 103 6.73 -1.31 -21.97
CA ASP A 103 7.36 -1.69 -23.25
C ASP A 103 8.74 -2.35 -23.03
N ASN A 104 9.53 -1.84 -22.08
CA ASN A 104 10.82 -2.42 -21.71
C ASN A 104 10.65 -3.83 -21.11
N ILE A 105 9.66 -4.02 -20.24
CA ILE A 105 9.32 -5.33 -19.68
C ILE A 105 8.96 -6.28 -20.82
N LEU A 106 8.06 -5.90 -21.73
CA LEU A 106 7.64 -6.75 -22.84
C LEU A 106 8.80 -7.16 -23.78
N ALA A 107 9.79 -6.28 -23.95
CA ALA A 107 10.98 -6.53 -24.76
C ALA A 107 12.02 -7.43 -24.08
N PHE A 108 11.94 -7.61 -22.76
CA PHE A 108 12.91 -8.40 -22.00
C PHE A 108 12.78 -9.91 -22.29
N PRO A 109 13.89 -10.65 -22.47
CA PRO A 109 13.86 -12.07 -22.82
C PRO A 109 13.61 -12.97 -21.59
N TYR A 110 12.39 -12.95 -21.04
CA TYR A 110 12.02 -13.81 -19.92
C TYR A 110 12.05 -15.29 -20.28
N THR A 111 12.53 -16.11 -19.34
CA THR A 111 12.47 -17.57 -19.41
C THR A 111 11.21 -18.11 -18.74
N THR A 112 10.81 -17.49 -17.63
CA THR A 112 9.69 -17.93 -16.80
C THR A 112 8.61 -16.86 -16.72
N ASP A 113 7.37 -17.31 -16.61
CA ASP A 113 6.20 -16.46 -16.44
C ASP A 113 6.20 -15.73 -15.08
N PHE A 114 6.74 -16.36 -14.03
CA PHE A 114 6.95 -15.76 -12.72
C PHE A 114 7.78 -14.48 -12.74
N ASN A 115 8.95 -14.52 -13.40
CA ASN A 115 9.82 -13.34 -13.50
C ASN A 115 9.13 -12.18 -14.23
N PHE A 116 8.38 -12.48 -15.32
CA PHE A 116 7.62 -11.48 -16.06
C PHE A 116 6.57 -10.78 -15.18
N LEU A 117 5.73 -11.53 -14.46
CA LEU A 117 4.71 -10.93 -13.58
C LEU A 117 5.33 -10.24 -12.35
N THR A 118 6.46 -10.74 -11.85
CA THR A 118 7.19 -10.12 -10.73
C THR A 118 7.72 -8.75 -11.12
N ASP A 119 8.27 -8.59 -12.32
CA ASP A 119 8.80 -7.30 -12.78
C ASP A 119 7.67 -6.29 -13.06
N ILE A 120 6.50 -6.73 -13.52
CA ILE A 120 5.30 -5.87 -13.56
C ILE A 120 4.91 -5.42 -12.15
N ARG A 121 4.81 -6.33 -11.18
CA ARG A 121 4.47 -5.98 -9.79
C ARG A 121 5.45 -4.98 -9.20
N LYS A 122 6.75 -5.19 -9.40
CA LYS A 122 7.81 -4.28 -8.95
C LYS A 122 7.71 -2.90 -9.62
N LEU A 123 7.38 -2.84 -10.91
CA LEU A 123 7.14 -1.56 -11.59
C LEU A 123 6.03 -0.74 -10.91
N TYR A 124 4.87 -1.35 -10.65
CA TYR A 124 3.78 -0.63 -9.99
C TYR A 124 4.12 -0.22 -8.55
N LYS A 125 4.88 -1.03 -7.80
CA LYS A 125 5.37 -0.66 -6.46
C LYS A 125 6.28 0.58 -6.47
N ARG A 126 7.01 0.84 -7.56
CA ARG A 126 7.85 2.04 -7.71
C ARG A 126 7.05 3.34 -7.86
N LEU A 127 5.74 3.27 -8.07
CA LEU A 127 4.87 4.46 -8.04
C LEU A 127 4.66 5.00 -6.62
N HIS A 128 4.98 4.19 -5.61
CA HIS A 128 4.83 4.51 -4.18
C HIS A 128 3.43 5.03 -3.83
N ASP A 129 2.43 4.37 -4.40
CA ASP A 129 1.02 4.64 -4.22
C ASP A 129 0.32 3.35 -3.77
N ALA A 130 -0.22 3.37 -2.55
CA ALA A 130 -0.90 2.22 -1.97
C ALA A 130 -2.20 1.85 -2.73
N HIS A 131 -2.82 2.79 -3.46
CA HIS A 131 -3.98 2.53 -4.31
C HIS A 131 -3.60 1.87 -5.63
N THR A 132 -2.37 2.05 -6.10
CA THR A 132 -1.96 1.64 -7.45
C THR A 132 -1.06 0.41 -7.43
N GLN A 133 -1.68 -0.76 -7.59
CA GLN A 133 -1.02 -2.06 -7.45
C GLN A 133 -1.46 -3.04 -8.52
N PHE A 134 -0.49 -3.75 -9.11
CA PHE A 134 -0.75 -4.92 -9.93
C PHE A 134 -0.68 -6.20 -9.08
N LEU A 135 -1.80 -6.89 -8.98
CA LEU A 135 -1.94 -8.14 -8.25
C LEU A 135 -2.19 -9.27 -9.24
N ALA A 136 -1.45 -10.36 -9.09
CA ALA A 136 -1.65 -11.58 -9.86
C ALA A 136 -1.58 -12.77 -8.90
N SER A 137 -2.75 -13.38 -8.65
CA SER A 137 -2.89 -14.40 -7.60
C SER A 137 -2.01 -15.64 -7.81
N CYS A 138 -1.74 -15.97 -9.08
CA CYS A 138 -0.96 -17.12 -9.54
C CYS A 138 0.33 -17.38 -8.74
N TYR A 139 1.00 -16.32 -8.26
CA TYR A 139 2.28 -16.40 -7.55
C TYR A 139 2.28 -15.71 -6.18
N SER A 140 1.11 -15.38 -5.62
CA SER A 140 0.99 -14.73 -4.29
C SER A 140 0.46 -15.66 -3.20
N GLN A 141 0.48 -16.98 -3.42
CA GLN A 141 -0.12 -17.98 -2.52
C GLN A 141 0.69 -18.29 -1.25
N PHE A 142 1.83 -17.62 -1.05
CA PHE A 142 2.79 -17.91 0.00
C PHE A 142 3.14 -16.63 0.77
N ALA A 143 3.27 -16.76 2.09
CA ALA A 143 3.82 -15.73 2.95
C ALA A 143 5.11 -16.25 3.58
N PHE A 144 6.12 -15.38 3.67
CA PHE A 144 7.44 -15.70 4.21
C PHE A 144 7.67 -14.87 5.46
N SER A 145 7.87 -15.52 6.61
CA SER A 145 8.10 -14.88 7.89
C SER A 145 9.48 -15.22 8.45
N GLN A 146 10.17 -14.23 9.01
CA GLN A 146 11.38 -14.44 9.82
C GLN A 146 11.06 -14.85 11.26
N GLN A 147 9.77 -14.90 11.65
CA GLN A 147 9.31 -15.24 13.01
C GLN A 147 9.90 -14.35 14.13
N LEU A 148 10.40 -13.18 13.75
CA LEU A 148 10.89 -12.10 14.62
C LEU A 148 10.44 -10.75 14.04
N THR A 149 10.46 -9.72 14.86
CA THR A 149 10.07 -8.35 14.50
C THR A 149 11.15 -7.34 14.86
N LEU A 150 11.21 -6.26 14.10
CA LEU A 150 12.23 -5.21 14.22
C LEU A 150 11.58 -3.87 14.50
N TYR A 151 12.23 -3.04 15.30
CA TYR A 151 11.80 -1.65 15.56
C TYR A 151 13.02 -0.72 15.56
N SER A 152 12.76 0.56 15.36
CA SER A 152 13.77 1.62 15.40
C SER A 152 13.54 2.48 16.62
N VAL A 153 14.59 2.74 17.39
CA VAL A 153 14.56 3.63 18.55
C VAL A 153 15.66 4.67 18.48
N VAL A 154 15.38 5.84 19.05
CA VAL A 154 16.37 6.89 19.26
C VAL A 154 16.70 6.94 20.74
N THR A 155 17.96 6.65 21.08
CA THR A 155 18.45 6.74 22.46
C THR A 155 19.69 7.64 22.48
N ASN A 156 19.67 8.71 23.30
CA ASN A 156 20.77 9.67 23.41
C ASN A 156 21.23 10.25 22.05
N GLY A 157 20.28 10.52 21.14
CA GLY A 157 20.57 11.07 19.81
C GLY A 157 21.16 10.07 18.80
N LYS A 158 21.23 8.77 19.14
CA LYS A 158 21.59 7.70 18.20
C LYS A 158 20.34 6.89 17.84
N GLN A 159 20.05 6.79 16.55
CA GLN A 159 19.02 5.89 16.03
C GLN A 159 19.60 4.49 15.78
N VAL A 160 18.94 3.45 16.26
CA VAL A 160 19.36 2.05 16.10
C VAL A 160 18.18 1.14 15.76
N ILE A 161 18.47 0.01 15.12
CA ILE A 161 17.51 -1.08 14.90
C ILE A 161 17.66 -2.11 16.00
N LYS A 162 16.53 -2.59 16.53
CA LYS A 162 16.50 -3.59 17.60
C LYS A 162 15.44 -4.66 17.31
N ILE A 163 15.56 -5.81 17.97
CA ILE A 163 14.56 -6.89 17.93
C ILE A 163 13.41 -6.54 18.87
N PHE A 164 12.22 -6.30 18.30
CA PHE A 164 11.02 -5.97 19.10
C PHE A 164 10.50 -7.22 19.82
N ASP A 165 10.35 -8.31 19.08
CA ASP A 165 9.96 -9.65 19.56
C ASP A 165 10.60 -10.74 18.69
N ASP A 166 10.87 -11.92 19.26
CA ASP A 166 11.39 -13.10 18.55
C ASP A 166 10.73 -14.36 19.10
N SER A 167 9.81 -14.94 18.33
CA SER A 167 9.00 -16.10 18.73
C SER A 167 9.77 -17.42 18.79
N VAL A 168 11.00 -17.44 18.27
CA VAL A 168 11.83 -18.66 18.26
C VAL A 168 12.95 -18.58 19.29
N ASP A 169 13.51 -17.39 19.51
CA ASP A 169 14.52 -17.17 20.53
C ASP A 169 14.32 -15.83 21.25
N HIS A 170 13.51 -15.85 22.30
CA HIS A 170 13.19 -14.69 23.12
C HIS A 170 14.41 -14.04 23.78
N THR A 171 15.59 -14.68 23.82
CA THR A 171 16.81 -14.04 24.33
C THR A 171 17.34 -12.93 23.42
N ASN A 172 16.82 -12.84 22.19
CA ASN A 172 17.15 -11.80 21.22
C ASN A 172 16.41 -10.48 21.46
N VAL A 173 15.32 -10.48 22.24
CA VAL A 173 14.50 -9.29 22.48
C VAL A 173 15.35 -8.17 23.07
N ASP A 174 15.14 -6.95 22.56
CA ASP A 174 15.89 -5.74 22.92
C ASP A 174 17.40 -5.76 22.57
N CYS A 175 17.89 -6.73 21.81
CA CYS A 175 19.25 -6.66 21.25
C CYS A 175 19.32 -5.67 20.07
N GLU A 176 20.41 -4.91 19.96
CA GLU A 176 20.71 -4.07 18.79
C GLU A 176 21.08 -4.96 17.60
N VAL A 177 20.40 -4.77 16.47
CA VAL A 177 20.78 -5.40 15.20
C VAL A 177 21.84 -4.52 14.56
N THR A 178 23.08 -4.99 14.56
CA THR A 178 24.22 -4.21 14.04
C THR A 178 24.37 -4.39 12.54
N THR A 179 24.27 -5.62 12.05
CA THR A 179 24.30 -5.94 10.61
C THR A 179 23.23 -6.93 10.21
N ILE A 180 22.81 -6.81 8.94
CA ILE A 180 21.93 -7.72 8.24
C ILE A 180 22.61 -8.09 6.92
N ASN A 181 22.82 -9.38 6.65
CA ASN A 181 23.55 -9.88 5.48
C ASN A 181 24.92 -9.17 5.30
N SER A 182 25.64 -8.98 6.41
CA SER A 182 26.92 -8.24 6.49
C SER A 182 26.87 -6.72 6.22
N ASN A 183 25.71 -6.14 5.88
CA ASN A 183 25.53 -4.69 5.73
C ASN A 183 25.03 -4.06 7.04
N PRO A 184 25.32 -2.77 7.31
CA PRO A 184 24.74 -2.07 8.46
C PRO A 184 23.21 -2.16 8.45
N ALA A 185 22.61 -2.54 9.57
CA ALA A 185 21.17 -2.85 9.63
C ALA A 185 20.28 -1.67 9.20
N MET A 186 20.65 -0.44 9.59
CA MET A 186 19.92 0.77 9.20
C MET A 186 19.90 0.96 7.67
N GLU A 187 21.04 0.79 7.01
CA GLU A 187 21.16 0.94 5.55
C GLU A 187 20.41 -0.17 4.81
N GLU A 188 20.48 -1.42 5.31
CA GLU A 188 19.76 -2.54 4.70
C GLU A 188 18.24 -2.32 4.76
N ILE A 189 17.70 -1.86 5.89
CA ILE A 189 16.27 -1.57 6.05
C ILE A 189 15.86 -0.36 5.22
N LYS A 190 16.69 0.69 5.14
CA LYS A 190 16.47 1.85 4.27
C LYS A 190 16.42 1.43 2.79
N ASN A 191 17.34 0.60 2.34
CA ASN A 191 17.38 0.09 0.97
C ASN A 191 16.14 -0.75 0.66
N PHE A 192 15.74 -1.62 1.58
CA PHE A 192 14.50 -2.38 1.45
C PHE A 192 13.27 -1.46 1.40
N ALA A 193 13.15 -0.49 2.30
CA ALA A 193 12.06 0.48 2.31
C ALA A 193 11.99 1.29 1.01
N ASN A 194 13.14 1.59 0.39
CA ASN A 194 13.18 2.26 -0.90
C ASN A 194 12.70 1.39 -2.06
N ASN A 195 13.10 0.11 -2.08
CA ASN A 195 12.94 -0.74 -3.25
C ASN A 195 11.71 -1.64 -3.24
N ASN A 196 11.12 -1.90 -2.06
CA ASN A 196 10.09 -2.91 -1.89
C ASN A 196 8.83 -2.39 -1.20
N SER A 197 8.95 -1.37 -0.35
CA SER A 197 7.80 -0.71 0.27
C SER A 197 7.20 0.30 -0.70
N PHE A 198 5.88 0.40 -0.74
CA PHE A 198 5.19 1.24 -1.70
C PHE A 198 4.02 2.02 -1.09
N ILE A 199 3.83 1.98 0.23
CA ILE A 199 2.72 2.67 0.90
C ILE A 199 2.75 4.19 0.79
N SER A 200 3.88 4.81 0.46
CA SER A 200 4.04 6.26 0.56
C SER A 200 5.19 6.73 -0.29
N ARG A 201 5.08 7.93 -0.86
CA ARG A 201 6.15 8.63 -1.57
C ARG A 201 7.28 9.12 -0.64
N ASP A 202 7.01 9.27 0.66
CA ASP A 202 8.03 9.58 1.67
C ASP A 202 8.80 8.32 2.08
N LEU A 203 10.12 8.31 1.89
CA LEU A 203 10.98 7.20 2.27
C LEU A 203 10.99 6.95 3.79
N GLY A 204 10.88 8.00 4.63
CA GLY A 204 10.79 7.87 6.07
C GLY A 204 9.51 7.15 6.52
N VAL A 205 8.40 7.35 5.80
CA VAL A 205 7.13 6.65 6.06
C VAL A 205 7.24 5.18 5.64
N ARG A 206 7.86 4.92 4.49
CA ARG A 206 8.19 3.54 4.05
C ARG A 206 9.11 2.83 5.04
N PHE A 207 10.08 3.55 5.61
CA PHE A 207 10.96 3.03 6.66
C PHE A 207 10.19 2.65 7.92
N ASN A 208 9.22 3.47 8.35
CA ASN A 208 8.31 3.11 9.44
C ASN A 208 7.56 1.79 9.14
N ASN A 209 7.04 1.64 7.93
CA ASN A 209 6.26 0.45 7.56
C ASN A 209 7.10 -0.83 7.38
N ALA A 210 8.38 -0.68 6.99
CA ALA A 210 9.34 -1.78 6.95
C ALA A 210 9.56 -2.41 8.34
N LEU A 211 9.35 -1.63 9.39
CA LEU A 211 9.49 -2.01 10.78
C LEU A 211 8.13 -2.27 11.45
N THR A 212 8.19 -2.83 12.65
CA THR A 212 7.01 -3.08 13.49
C THR A 212 6.59 -1.80 14.21
N SER A 213 5.28 -1.61 14.29
CA SER A 213 4.62 -0.60 15.11
C SER A 213 3.41 -1.22 15.81
N LEU A 214 2.88 -0.54 16.82
CA LEU A 214 1.65 -0.94 17.49
C LEU A 214 0.43 -0.27 16.86
N SER A 215 -0.68 -1.00 16.78
CA SER A 215 -1.97 -0.49 16.30
C SER A 215 -3.12 -1.18 17.03
N PHE A 216 -4.32 -0.60 16.94
CA PHE A 216 -5.55 -1.21 17.43
C PHE A 216 -6.25 -1.94 16.30
N GLU A 217 -6.37 -3.26 16.43
CA GLU A 217 -7.11 -4.09 15.48
C GLU A 217 -8.27 -4.76 16.19
N ASN A 218 -9.49 -4.54 15.71
CA ASN A 218 -10.72 -5.00 16.37
C ASN A 218 -10.83 -4.54 17.85
N GLY A 219 -10.31 -3.35 18.17
CA GLY A 219 -10.32 -2.78 19.52
C GLY A 219 -9.21 -3.29 20.45
N GLU A 220 -8.37 -4.22 20.01
CA GLU A 220 -7.26 -4.76 20.79
C GLU A 220 -5.92 -4.14 20.32
N LEU A 221 -5.11 -3.69 21.28
CA LEU A 221 -3.75 -3.22 21.00
C LEU A 221 -2.85 -4.41 20.66
N GLY A 222 -2.16 -4.35 19.53
CA GLY A 222 -1.21 -5.37 19.11
C GLY A 222 -0.24 -4.86 18.04
N LEU A 223 0.52 -5.77 17.45
CA LEU A 223 1.39 -5.43 16.32
C LEU A 223 0.53 -5.10 15.10
N PHE A 224 0.90 -4.04 14.39
CA PHE A 224 0.21 -3.65 13.17
C PHE A 224 0.41 -4.70 12.06
N SER A 225 -0.68 -5.31 11.60
CA SER A 225 -0.62 -6.43 10.65
C SER A 225 -0.17 -6.04 9.23
N TYR A 226 -0.22 -4.77 8.86
CA TYR A 226 0.26 -4.29 7.55
C TYR A 226 1.68 -3.71 7.59
N GLY A 227 2.29 -3.61 8.77
CA GLY A 227 3.70 -3.20 8.95
C GLY A 227 4.67 -4.36 8.83
N SER A 228 5.86 -4.19 9.42
CA SER A 228 6.91 -5.21 9.52
C SER A 228 7.34 -5.79 8.17
N GLU A 229 7.26 -5.01 7.08
CA GLU A 229 7.47 -5.55 5.74
C GLU A 229 8.88 -6.13 5.55
N PHE A 230 9.87 -5.70 6.34
CA PHE A 230 11.21 -6.25 6.22
C PHE A 230 11.27 -7.74 6.58
N VAL A 231 10.50 -8.17 7.58
CA VAL A 231 10.56 -9.53 8.17
C VAL A 231 9.37 -10.41 7.78
N TYR A 232 8.37 -9.83 7.11
CA TYR A 232 7.21 -10.52 6.56
C TYR A 232 7.03 -10.15 5.09
N ARG A 233 7.16 -11.12 4.19
CA ARG A 233 7.12 -10.92 2.72
C ARG A 233 5.98 -11.73 2.09
N GLU A 234 5.32 -11.15 1.10
CA GLU A 234 4.39 -11.86 0.20
C GLU A 234 5.04 -12.19 -1.15
N ASP A 235 6.10 -11.47 -1.52
CA ASP A 235 6.94 -11.80 -2.66
C ASP A 235 7.99 -12.83 -2.24
N LEU A 236 8.36 -13.75 -3.15
CA LEU A 236 9.45 -14.70 -2.94
C LEU A 236 10.75 -13.94 -2.59
N PRO A 237 11.31 -14.13 -1.38
CA PRO A 237 12.54 -13.46 -0.98
C PRO A 237 13.72 -13.87 -1.85
N GLU A 238 14.73 -13.00 -1.93
CA GLU A 238 15.90 -13.16 -2.79
C GLU A 238 16.77 -14.37 -2.39
N THR A 239 16.73 -14.71 -1.11
CA THR A 239 17.50 -15.80 -0.48
C THR A 239 16.63 -16.63 0.46
N ASP A 240 17.11 -17.80 0.84
CA ASP A 240 16.44 -18.76 1.74
C ASP A 240 16.37 -18.32 3.21
N GLY A 241 17.08 -17.26 3.59
CA GLY A 241 17.02 -16.68 4.93
C GLY A 241 17.88 -15.44 5.08
N ILE A 242 17.77 -14.76 6.22
CA ILE A 242 18.48 -13.52 6.52
C ILE A 242 19.52 -13.78 7.62
N GLU A 243 20.75 -13.28 7.43
CA GLU A 243 21.80 -13.31 8.45
C GLU A 243 21.74 -12.06 9.32
N TYR A 244 21.71 -12.24 10.65
CA TYR A 244 21.70 -11.16 11.64
C TYR A 244 22.93 -11.21 12.53
N THR A 245 23.52 -10.05 12.82
CA THR A 245 24.52 -9.86 13.87
C THR A 245 23.94 -8.96 14.95
N LEU A 246 23.75 -9.50 16.15
CA LEU A 246 23.18 -8.80 17.30
C LEU A 246 24.26 -8.37 18.30
N ASN A 247 24.05 -7.20 18.90
CA ASN A 247 24.72 -6.76 20.12
C ASN A 247 23.68 -6.70 21.25
N CYS A 248 23.70 -7.70 22.13
CA CYS A 248 22.75 -7.82 23.24
C CYS A 248 23.28 -7.14 24.52
N PRO A 249 22.40 -6.65 25.41
CA PRO A 249 22.80 -6.04 26.69
C PRO A 249 23.73 -6.92 27.57
N ASN A 250 23.73 -8.24 27.36
CA ASN A 250 24.62 -9.19 28.04
C ASN A 250 26.04 -9.30 27.41
N ASN A 251 26.42 -8.36 26.52
CA ASN A 251 27.75 -8.14 25.94
C ASN A 251 28.38 -9.29 25.13
N GLN A 252 27.62 -10.29 24.68
CA GLN A 252 28.10 -11.27 23.71
C GLN A 252 27.44 -11.01 22.34
N PRO A 253 28.23 -10.67 21.31
CA PRO A 253 27.73 -10.64 19.95
C PRO A 253 27.14 -12.00 19.56
N LYS A 254 25.98 -11.99 18.94
CA LYS A 254 25.29 -13.21 18.49
C LYS A 254 25.05 -13.14 16.99
N ASN A 255 25.49 -14.16 16.28
CA ASN A 255 25.28 -14.29 14.85
C ASN A 255 24.38 -15.49 14.58
N PHE A 256 23.36 -15.31 13.75
CA PHE A 256 22.51 -16.41 13.30
C PHE A 256 21.93 -16.12 11.92
N LYS A 257 21.66 -17.18 11.17
CA LYS A 257 20.83 -17.13 9.98
C LYS A 257 19.41 -17.56 10.34
N ARG A 258 18.43 -16.78 9.91
CA ARG A 258 17.01 -17.07 10.08
C ARG A 258 16.41 -17.47 8.74
N GLU A 259 16.12 -18.75 8.59
CA GLU A 259 15.40 -19.27 7.43
C GLU A 259 13.96 -18.76 7.41
N TRP A 260 13.39 -18.62 6.20
CA TRP A 260 11.99 -18.23 6.06
C TRP A 260 11.06 -19.34 6.52
N HIS A 261 10.19 -19.02 7.48
CA HIS A 261 8.99 -19.79 7.73
C HIS A 261 7.98 -19.46 6.64
N VAL A 262 7.66 -20.44 5.81
CA VAL A 262 6.66 -20.26 4.77
C VAL A 262 5.30 -20.71 5.30
N ASP A 263 4.30 -19.87 5.11
CA ASP A 263 2.90 -20.22 5.31
C ASP A 263 2.18 -20.22 3.95
N SER A 264 1.39 -21.25 3.68
CA SER A 264 0.45 -21.25 2.57
C SER A 264 -0.95 -21.70 3.01
N PRO A 265 -1.99 -20.88 2.81
CA PRO A 265 -3.36 -21.32 2.97
C PRO A 265 -3.88 -22.14 1.77
N PHE A 266 -3.07 -22.30 0.70
CA PHE A 266 -3.45 -22.94 -0.56
C PHE A 266 -2.64 -24.22 -0.77
N THR A 267 -3.05 -25.27 -0.07
CA THR A 267 -2.36 -26.56 -0.08
C THR A 267 -3.09 -27.63 -0.89
N ASP A 268 -4.29 -27.33 -1.39
CA ASP A 268 -5.15 -28.25 -2.13
C ASP A 268 -5.50 -27.68 -3.52
N GLY A 269 -6.23 -28.47 -4.32
CA GLY A 269 -6.70 -28.04 -5.65
C GLY A 269 -5.70 -28.24 -6.78
N PHE A 270 -4.58 -28.93 -6.58
CA PHE A 270 -3.66 -29.37 -7.64
C PHE A 270 -3.04 -30.72 -7.28
N THR A 271 -2.43 -31.41 -8.24
CA THR A 271 -1.72 -32.69 -8.04
C THR A 271 -0.32 -32.71 -8.65
N ASP A 272 -0.01 -31.74 -9.50
CA ASP A 272 1.23 -31.57 -10.26
C ASP A 272 1.39 -30.10 -10.67
N SER A 273 2.54 -29.72 -11.23
CA SER A 273 2.82 -28.37 -11.72
C SER A 273 1.79 -27.91 -12.75
N LYS A 274 1.34 -28.81 -13.64
CA LYS A 274 0.37 -28.47 -14.68
C LYS A 274 -0.96 -28.01 -14.08
N SER A 275 -1.54 -28.82 -13.19
CA SER A 275 -2.78 -28.51 -12.49
C SER A 275 -2.62 -27.34 -11.52
N PHE A 276 -1.43 -27.14 -10.93
CA PHE A 276 -1.13 -25.93 -10.15
C PHE A 276 -1.29 -24.69 -11.02
N PHE A 277 -0.66 -24.66 -12.20
CA PHE A 277 -0.75 -23.53 -13.12
C PHE A 277 -2.16 -23.33 -13.65
N GLU A 278 -2.82 -24.39 -14.09
CA GLU A 278 -4.18 -24.32 -14.63
C GLU A 278 -5.16 -23.78 -13.57
N ASN A 279 -5.08 -24.24 -12.32
CA ASN A 279 -6.04 -23.86 -11.28
C ASN A 279 -5.73 -22.51 -10.61
N ASN A 280 -4.45 -22.16 -10.43
CA ASN A 280 -4.07 -20.90 -9.77
C ASN A 280 -3.83 -19.75 -10.74
N CYS A 281 -3.48 -20.03 -11.99
CA CYS A 281 -3.05 -19.01 -12.94
C CYS A 281 -4.00 -18.81 -14.12
N LEU A 282 -4.78 -19.81 -14.53
CA LEU A 282 -5.65 -19.71 -15.72
C LEU A 282 -7.15 -19.86 -15.43
N ASN A 283 -7.54 -20.60 -14.38
CA ASN A 283 -8.95 -20.92 -14.13
C ASN A 283 -9.56 -20.05 -13.00
N PRO A 284 -10.57 -19.22 -13.29
CA PRO A 284 -11.27 -18.43 -12.27
C PRO A 284 -12.29 -19.23 -11.44
N SER A 285 -12.58 -20.50 -11.76
CA SER A 285 -13.74 -21.23 -11.21
C SER A 285 -13.42 -22.25 -10.11
N ASN A 286 -12.17 -22.70 -9.96
CA ASN A 286 -11.80 -23.79 -9.04
C ASN A 286 -11.29 -23.34 -7.66
N ASN A 287 -10.96 -22.06 -7.49
CA ASN A 287 -10.62 -21.53 -6.17
C ASN A 287 -11.90 -21.25 -5.40
N LYS A 288 -12.05 -21.86 -4.21
CA LYS A 288 -13.18 -21.64 -3.26
C LYS A 288 -13.32 -20.18 -2.79
N ILE A 289 -12.54 -19.26 -3.35
CA ILE A 289 -12.73 -17.83 -3.27
C ILE A 289 -13.48 -17.46 -4.54
N PRO A 290 -14.83 -17.30 -4.52
CA PRO A 290 -15.52 -16.69 -5.64
C PRO A 290 -14.80 -15.41 -6.03
N LYS A 291 -14.72 -15.06 -7.34
CA LYS A 291 -14.50 -13.68 -7.78
C LYS A 291 -15.52 -12.85 -7.01
N LYS A 292 -15.15 -12.37 -5.81
CA LYS A 292 -16.03 -11.54 -5.01
C LYS A 292 -16.29 -10.37 -5.92
N THR A 293 -17.56 -10.09 -6.20
CA THR A 293 -17.96 -8.73 -6.50
C THR A 293 -17.29 -7.89 -5.42
N ILE A 294 -16.19 -7.21 -5.78
CA ILE A 294 -15.48 -6.33 -4.87
C ILE A 294 -16.55 -5.35 -4.45
N ASP A 295 -16.93 -5.39 -3.18
CA ASP A 295 -17.85 -4.40 -2.63
C ASP A 295 -17.17 -3.06 -2.86
N PRO A 296 -17.73 -2.16 -3.70
CA PRO A 296 -17.09 -0.87 -3.99
C PRO A 296 -16.92 -0.02 -2.72
N LYS A 297 -17.52 -0.42 -1.59
CA LYS A 297 -17.36 0.21 -0.28
C LYS A 297 -16.22 -0.38 0.57
N LYS A 298 -15.54 -1.45 0.14
CA LYS A 298 -14.45 -2.07 0.89
C LYS A 298 -13.10 -1.83 0.20
N PRO A 299 -12.13 -1.20 0.88
CA PRO A 299 -10.79 -1.03 0.33
C PRO A 299 -10.21 -2.38 -0.10
N ILE A 300 -9.52 -2.41 -1.24
CA ILE A 300 -8.66 -3.53 -1.59
C ILE A 300 -7.58 -3.60 -0.51
N PRO A 301 -7.45 -4.73 0.22
CA PRO A 301 -6.43 -4.83 1.25
C PRO A 301 -5.04 -4.63 0.64
N TYR A 302 -4.24 -3.73 1.22
CA TYR A 302 -2.84 -3.49 0.83
C TYR A 302 -1.97 -4.76 0.86
N ARG A 303 -2.40 -5.80 1.59
CA ARG A 303 -1.82 -7.16 1.61
C ARG A 303 -2.89 -8.22 1.58
N GLN A 304 -2.67 -9.29 0.82
CA GLN A 304 -3.66 -10.34 0.60
C GLN A 304 -3.72 -11.38 1.75
N HIS A 305 -2.62 -11.57 2.50
CA HIS A 305 -2.48 -12.72 3.42
C HIS A 305 -2.30 -12.41 4.92
N THR A 306 -2.37 -11.15 5.33
CA THR A 306 -1.96 -10.74 6.69
C THR A 306 -2.90 -11.09 7.85
N LYS A 307 -4.19 -11.37 7.59
CA LYS A 307 -5.14 -11.56 8.70
C LYS A 307 -4.91 -12.82 9.54
N THR A 308 -4.26 -13.85 8.99
CA THR A 308 -4.17 -15.17 9.66
C THR A 308 -2.79 -15.43 10.28
N SER A 309 -1.68 -15.09 9.60
CA SER A 309 -0.33 -15.48 10.04
C SER A 309 0.26 -14.58 11.15
N ILE A 310 0.10 -13.26 11.08
CA ILE A 310 0.59 -12.35 12.14
C ILE A 310 -0.20 -12.55 13.44
N LYS A 311 -1.52 -12.76 13.36
CA LYS A 311 -2.34 -13.09 14.53
C LYS A 311 -1.97 -14.43 15.17
N LYS A 312 -1.42 -15.37 14.39
CA LYS A 312 -0.94 -16.67 14.89
C LYS A 312 0.43 -16.54 15.55
N LEU A 313 1.33 -15.71 15.00
CA LEU A 313 2.60 -15.32 15.63
C LEU A 313 2.39 -14.65 17.00
N ILE A 314 1.33 -13.84 17.16
CA ILE A 314 1.04 -13.11 18.42
C ILE A 314 0.35 -14.00 19.49
N LYS A 315 -0.41 -15.03 19.09
CA LYS A 315 -1.19 -15.85 20.05
C LYS A 315 -0.39 -16.94 20.77
N THR A 316 0.81 -17.26 20.29
CA THR A 316 1.69 -18.26 20.90
C THR A 316 2.86 -17.52 21.54
N ASP A 317 2.78 -17.34 22.86
CA ASP A 317 3.91 -16.95 23.75
C ASP A 317 4.44 -15.51 23.64
N ALA A 318 3.55 -14.50 23.69
CA ALA A 318 3.96 -13.09 23.76
C ALA A 318 4.79 -12.78 25.02
N SER A 319 6.13 -12.79 24.86
CA SER A 319 7.08 -12.33 25.88
C SER A 319 7.11 -10.80 26.03
N THR A 320 6.58 -10.06 25.05
CA THR A 320 6.59 -8.60 25.02
C THR A 320 5.29 -8.01 25.55
N SER A 321 5.31 -7.46 26.75
CA SER A 321 4.19 -6.71 27.31
C SER A 321 3.99 -5.40 26.56
N THR A 322 2.88 -5.26 25.83
CA THR A 322 2.37 -3.95 25.39
C THR A 322 1.51 -3.34 26.49
N SER A 323 1.48 -2.01 26.60
CA SER A 323 0.68 -1.33 27.64
C SER A 323 0.09 -0.01 27.15
N LEU A 324 -0.86 0.51 27.93
CA LEU A 324 -1.40 1.87 27.82
C LEU A 324 -1.31 2.52 29.21
N SER A 325 -0.11 2.61 29.76
CA SER A 325 0.11 2.92 31.19
C SER A 325 -0.37 4.31 31.61
N GLN A 326 -0.49 5.25 30.67
CA GLN A 326 -0.89 6.62 30.95
C GLN A 326 -2.35 6.91 30.61
N ALA A 327 -3.11 5.97 30.06
CA ALA A 327 -4.41 6.26 29.48
C ALA A 327 -5.47 5.21 29.85
N THR A 328 -6.68 5.67 30.16
CA THR A 328 -7.82 4.80 30.50
C THR A 328 -8.91 4.89 29.45
N LEU A 329 -9.41 3.75 28.98
CA LEU A 329 -10.50 3.72 28.00
C LEU A 329 -11.78 4.31 28.62
N VAL A 330 -12.34 5.31 27.94
CA VAL A 330 -13.63 5.94 28.27
C VAL A 330 -14.74 5.32 27.43
N TYR A 331 -14.50 5.13 26.14
CA TYR A 331 -15.50 4.68 25.19
C TYR A 331 -14.86 3.99 23.99
N GLN A 332 -15.56 3.01 23.42
CA GLN A 332 -15.23 2.38 22.14
C GLN A 332 -16.49 2.36 21.27
N SER A 333 -16.39 2.88 20.06
CA SER A 333 -17.50 2.86 19.09
C SER A 333 -17.71 1.48 18.49
N SER A 334 -18.84 1.28 17.82
CA SER A 334 -19.13 0.05 17.07
C SER A 334 -18.11 -0.27 15.97
N ASP A 335 -17.41 0.74 15.47
CA ASP A 335 -16.40 0.63 14.41
C ASP A 335 -14.96 0.71 14.97
N ASN A 336 -14.80 0.44 16.27
CA ASN A 336 -13.51 0.37 16.99
C ASN A 336 -12.74 1.69 17.08
N ILE A 337 -13.40 2.85 16.92
CA ILE A 337 -12.80 4.14 17.31
C ILE A 337 -12.80 4.20 18.83
N GLN A 338 -11.65 4.48 19.42
CA GLN A 338 -11.48 4.43 20.86
C GLN A 338 -11.16 5.81 21.45
N PHE A 339 -11.76 6.07 22.59
CA PHE A 339 -11.65 7.31 23.34
C PHE A 339 -10.97 6.99 24.67
N TYR A 340 -9.73 7.44 24.83
CA TYR A 340 -8.98 7.30 26.08
C TYR A 340 -8.84 8.64 26.81
N GLN A 341 -8.67 8.58 28.12
CA GLN A 341 -8.43 9.75 28.96
C GLN A 341 -7.11 9.61 29.72
N SER A 342 -6.33 10.68 29.76
CA SER A 342 -5.19 10.87 30.66
C SER A 342 -5.25 12.25 31.31
N GLY A 343 -5.67 12.32 32.58
CA GLY A 343 -5.94 13.60 33.24
C GLY A 343 -6.98 14.42 32.47
N ASP A 344 -6.58 15.62 32.02
CA ASP A 344 -7.39 16.55 31.22
C ASP A 344 -7.23 16.36 29.70
N ILE A 345 -6.43 15.39 29.26
CA ILE A 345 -6.17 15.06 27.85
C ILE A 345 -7.10 13.92 27.42
N GLY A 346 -7.84 14.14 26.33
CA GLY A 346 -8.59 13.11 25.63
C GLY A 346 -7.82 12.64 24.41
N ILE A 347 -7.84 11.34 24.15
CA ILE A 347 -7.20 10.71 23.00
C ILE A 347 -8.29 10.04 22.18
N VAL A 348 -8.40 10.38 20.91
CA VAL A 348 -9.27 9.72 19.95
C VAL A 348 -8.39 8.92 19.00
N VAL A 349 -8.41 7.61 19.15
CA VAL A 349 -7.68 6.68 18.28
C VAL A 349 -8.61 6.25 17.16
N VAL A 350 -8.24 6.57 15.92
CA VAL A 350 -8.97 6.20 14.72
C VAL A 350 -8.11 5.20 13.94
N PRO A 351 -8.25 3.88 14.19
CA PRO A 351 -7.40 2.88 13.54
C PRO A 351 -7.75 2.65 12.06
N GLU A 352 -9.01 2.87 11.70
CA GLU A 352 -9.52 2.77 10.33
C GLU A 352 -10.70 3.74 10.18
N VAL A 353 -10.90 4.24 8.96
CA VAL A 353 -12.01 5.15 8.64
C VAL A 353 -13.23 4.33 8.19
N ASN A 354 -13.87 3.67 9.15
CA ASN A 354 -15.12 2.95 8.92
C ASN A 354 -16.34 3.89 9.05
N GLY A 355 -17.57 3.40 8.88
CA GLY A 355 -18.78 4.23 8.71
C GLY A 355 -19.09 5.20 9.85
N ASP A 356 -20.26 5.85 9.78
CA ASP A 356 -20.72 6.85 10.76
C ASP A 356 -21.12 6.23 12.10
N SER A 357 -20.17 5.56 12.74
CA SER A 357 -20.27 5.05 14.09
C SER A 357 -20.71 6.13 15.05
N ASP A 358 -21.10 5.71 16.24
CA ASP A 358 -21.46 6.60 17.34
C ASP A 358 -20.28 7.34 17.97
N VAL A 359 -19.34 7.80 17.14
CA VAL A 359 -18.22 8.71 17.46
C VAL A 359 -18.69 9.97 18.18
N THR A 360 -19.87 10.49 17.83
CA THR A 360 -20.53 11.61 18.52
C THR A 360 -20.74 11.32 20.01
N LYS A 361 -21.04 10.07 20.40
CA LYS A 361 -21.18 9.69 21.82
C LYS A 361 -19.85 9.77 22.55
N GLY A 362 -18.76 9.31 21.92
CA GLY A 362 -17.42 9.41 22.50
C GLY A 362 -17.01 10.86 22.74
N PHE A 363 -17.24 11.73 21.77
CA PHE A 363 -17.02 13.17 21.94
C PHE A 363 -17.91 13.77 23.04
N GLN A 364 -19.19 13.42 23.10
CA GLN A 364 -20.08 13.87 24.18
C GLN A 364 -19.57 13.43 25.56
N MET A 365 -19.06 12.20 25.69
CA MET A 365 -18.47 11.71 26.94
C MET A 365 -17.22 12.50 27.35
N PHE A 366 -16.38 12.91 26.39
CA PHE A 366 -15.25 13.80 26.68
C PHE A 366 -15.71 15.19 27.14
N ILE A 367 -16.78 15.73 26.55
CA ILE A 367 -17.39 17.00 26.97
C ILE A 367 -17.89 16.88 28.42
N ASP A 368 -18.67 15.83 28.72
CA ASP A 368 -19.23 15.61 30.05
C ASP A 368 -18.15 15.40 31.12
N LYS A 369 -16.99 14.87 30.72
CA LYS A 369 -15.80 14.70 31.57
C LYS A 369 -14.94 15.94 31.72
N GLY A 370 -15.21 17.02 30.99
CA GLY A 370 -14.45 18.26 31.05
C GLY A 370 -13.04 18.16 30.46
N ILE A 371 -12.83 17.28 29.47
CA ILE A 371 -11.56 17.15 28.75
C ILE A 371 -11.18 18.50 28.10
N LYS A 372 -9.92 18.92 28.26
CA LYS A 372 -9.44 20.25 27.84
C LYS A 372 -8.62 20.23 26.57
N GLN A 373 -7.86 19.16 26.35
CA GLN A 373 -7.00 18.96 25.19
C GLN A 373 -7.36 17.67 24.48
N LEU A 374 -7.14 17.63 23.17
CA LEU A 374 -7.46 16.50 22.31
C LEU A 374 -6.23 16.06 21.50
N VAL A 375 -5.92 14.77 21.53
CA VAL A 375 -4.99 14.11 20.62
C VAL A 375 -5.80 13.25 19.66
N LEU A 376 -5.67 13.50 18.36
CA LEU A 376 -6.21 12.64 17.31
C LEU A 376 -5.11 11.70 16.85
N ASP A 377 -5.12 10.45 17.31
CA ASP A 377 -4.15 9.45 16.86
C ASP A 377 -4.66 8.75 15.60
N LEU A 378 -3.99 9.05 14.49
CA LEU A 378 -4.22 8.55 13.15
C LEU A 378 -3.08 7.64 12.69
N SER A 379 -2.20 7.21 13.59
CA SER A 379 -1.08 6.33 13.29
C SER A 379 -1.59 5.00 12.71
N ASN A 380 -0.88 4.48 11.69
CA ASN A 380 -1.21 3.23 11.01
C ASN A 380 -2.61 3.16 10.33
N ASN A 381 -3.31 4.28 10.19
CA ASN A 381 -4.65 4.30 9.58
C ASN A 381 -4.57 4.40 8.05
N GLY A 382 -4.81 3.30 7.34
CA GLY A 382 -4.77 3.25 5.87
C GLY A 382 -5.96 3.90 5.14
N GLY A 383 -6.94 4.45 5.87
CA GLY A 383 -8.15 5.05 5.32
C GLY A 383 -9.38 4.15 5.42
N GLY A 384 -10.28 4.23 4.42
CA GLY A 384 -11.60 3.63 4.46
C GLY A 384 -12.64 4.48 3.71
N LEU A 385 -13.83 4.65 4.28
CA LEU A 385 -14.95 5.35 3.64
C LEU A 385 -14.73 6.87 3.58
N ILE A 386 -14.74 7.44 2.37
CA ILE A 386 -14.60 8.90 2.16
C ILE A 386 -15.72 9.67 2.87
N GLU A 387 -16.93 9.13 2.94
CA GLU A 387 -18.06 9.76 3.65
C GLU A 387 -17.77 10.00 5.13
N PHE A 388 -17.06 9.08 5.79
CA PHE A 388 -16.68 9.29 7.18
C PHE A 388 -15.64 10.41 7.31
N ALA A 389 -14.70 10.57 6.37
CA ALA A 389 -13.77 11.70 6.40
C ALA A 389 -14.52 13.04 6.36
N ARG A 390 -15.56 13.13 5.52
CA ARG A 390 -16.44 14.30 5.44
C ARG A 390 -17.16 14.56 6.76
N PHE A 391 -17.77 13.52 7.33
CA PHE A 391 -18.45 13.58 8.61
C PHE A 391 -17.49 13.97 9.75
N PHE A 392 -16.31 13.35 9.81
CA PHE A 392 -15.33 13.59 10.86
C PHE A 392 -14.77 15.02 10.81
N ASN A 393 -14.39 15.50 9.62
CA ASN A 393 -13.89 16.86 9.43
C ASN A 393 -14.92 17.92 9.82
N SER A 394 -16.21 17.60 9.66
CA SER A 394 -17.31 18.50 9.96
C SER A 394 -17.47 18.82 11.45
N PHE A 395 -16.89 18.02 12.35
CA PHE A 395 -16.85 18.35 13.79
C PHE A 395 -15.93 19.51 14.12
N PHE A 396 -14.87 19.71 13.34
CA PHE A 396 -13.79 20.67 13.62
C PHE A 396 -13.87 21.89 12.70
N VAL A 397 -14.45 21.74 11.52
CA VAL A 397 -14.50 22.79 10.50
C VAL A 397 -15.93 23.00 10.01
N SER A 398 -16.40 24.25 10.12
CA SER A 398 -17.65 24.70 9.53
C SER A 398 -17.37 25.32 8.16
N ALA A 399 -17.45 24.52 7.10
CA ALA A 399 -17.26 24.94 5.72
C ALA A 399 -18.33 24.34 4.78
N PRO A 400 -18.58 24.94 3.58
CA PRO A 400 -19.53 24.40 2.61
C PRO A 400 -19.20 22.98 2.11
N SER A 401 -17.90 22.64 2.09
CA SER A 401 -17.41 21.27 1.89
C SER A 401 -16.38 20.96 2.96
N THR A 402 -16.43 19.76 3.54
CA THR A 402 -15.53 19.27 4.59
C THR A 402 -14.49 18.27 4.07
N VAL A 403 -14.30 18.19 2.75
CA VAL A 403 -13.18 17.49 2.10
C VAL A 403 -12.68 18.29 0.90
N PHE A 404 -11.51 17.93 0.41
CA PHE A 404 -10.86 18.55 -0.74
C PHE A 404 -11.68 18.37 -2.04
N PRO A 405 -11.60 19.32 -2.99
CA PRO A 405 -12.07 19.08 -4.36
C PRO A 405 -11.26 17.95 -5.01
N ASP A 406 -11.93 17.10 -5.76
CA ASP A 406 -11.30 16.08 -6.59
C ASP A 406 -11.72 16.16 -8.06
N ASP A 407 -10.93 15.58 -8.96
CA ASP A 407 -11.31 15.33 -10.34
C ASP A 407 -10.73 13.99 -10.85
N MET A 408 -11.09 13.62 -12.08
CA MET A 408 -10.63 12.40 -12.74
C MET A 408 -10.19 12.65 -14.17
N SER A 409 -9.34 11.76 -14.69
CA SER A 409 -8.95 11.78 -16.09
C SER A 409 -10.17 11.54 -16.99
N VAL A 410 -10.36 12.41 -17.97
CA VAL A 410 -11.38 12.26 -19.02
C VAL A 410 -10.78 12.46 -20.40
N ASP A 411 -9.46 12.31 -20.57
CA ASP A 411 -8.77 12.53 -21.84
C ASP A 411 -9.23 11.55 -22.93
N SER A 412 -9.47 10.30 -22.53
CA SER A 412 -9.81 9.19 -23.42
C SER A 412 -11.23 9.29 -24.01
N PRO A 413 -11.40 9.16 -25.34
CA PRO A 413 -12.72 9.15 -25.97
C PRO A 413 -13.65 8.06 -25.44
N ILE A 414 -13.11 6.89 -25.09
CA ILE A 414 -13.94 5.78 -24.59
C ILE A 414 -14.42 6.03 -23.16
N VAL A 415 -13.62 6.73 -22.36
CA VAL A 415 -14.02 7.18 -21.02
C VAL A 415 -15.17 8.18 -21.14
N LYS A 416 -15.06 9.17 -22.04
CA LYS A 416 -16.16 10.13 -22.31
C LYS A 416 -17.45 9.42 -22.76
N GLN A 417 -17.32 8.43 -23.64
CA GLN A 417 -18.45 7.62 -24.08
C GLN A 417 -19.10 6.85 -22.93
N ALA A 418 -18.30 6.26 -22.04
CA ALA A 418 -18.79 5.54 -20.87
C ALA A 418 -19.49 6.45 -19.87
N ILE A 419 -18.95 7.65 -19.62
CA ILE A 419 -19.60 8.66 -18.78
C ILE A 419 -20.97 9.04 -19.36
N ASP A 420 -21.04 9.36 -20.67
CA ASP A 420 -22.30 9.71 -21.35
C ASP A 420 -23.34 8.58 -21.26
N ALA A 421 -22.93 7.34 -21.52
CA ALA A 421 -23.79 6.17 -21.43
C ALA A 421 -24.25 5.86 -20.00
N SER A 422 -23.51 6.30 -18.98
CA SER A 422 -23.82 6.04 -17.58
C SER A 422 -24.78 7.04 -16.94
N VAL A 423 -25.10 8.15 -17.62
CA VAL A 423 -25.98 9.20 -17.07
C VAL A 423 -27.34 8.62 -16.64
N GLY A 424 -27.72 8.86 -15.39
CA GLY A 424 -28.99 8.43 -14.80
C GLY A 424 -29.05 6.95 -14.41
N THR A 425 -27.95 6.21 -14.51
CA THR A 425 -27.88 4.80 -14.10
C THR A 425 -27.65 4.63 -12.60
N GLY A 426 -27.14 5.66 -11.91
CA GLY A 426 -26.59 5.55 -10.56
C GLY A 426 -25.32 4.69 -10.46
N GLY A 427 -24.72 4.36 -11.61
CA GLY A 427 -23.51 3.55 -11.71
C GLY A 427 -22.24 4.34 -11.39
N LEU A 428 -21.12 3.62 -11.40
CA LEU A 428 -19.80 4.14 -11.01
C LEU A 428 -19.35 5.42 -11.74
N LEU A 429 -19.66 5.52 -13.04
CA LEU A 429 -19.26 6.64 -13.89
C LEU A 429 -20.37 7.69 -14.06
N ASP A 430 -21.54 7.51 -13.42
CA ASP A 430 -22.68 8.41 -13.56
C ASP A 430 -22.44 9.71 -12.77
N PRO A 431 -22.20 10.86 -13.43
CA PRO A 431 -21.91 12.08 -12.73
C PRO A 431 -23.16 12.74 -12.12
N THR A 432 -24.35 12.29 -12.51
CA THR A 432 -25.63 12.88 -12.10
C THR A 432 -26.18 12.29 -10.80
N SER A 433 -25.50 11.27 -10.25
CA SER A 433 -25.90 10.58 -9.03
C SER A 433 -24.83 10.73 -7.93
N GLY A 434 -25.10 11.59 -6.96
CA GLY A 434 -24.27 11.73 -5.76
C GLY A 434 -23.04 12.61 -5.88
N LEU A 435 -22.69 13.11 -7.08
CA LEU A 435 -21.65 14.11 -7.28
C LEU A 435 -22.24 15.53 -7.43
N ILE A 436 -21.51 16.50 -6.91
CA ILE A 436 -21.78 17.93 -7.05
C ILE A 436 -20.55 18.64 -7.61
N ASP A 437 -20.78 19.68 -8.41
CA ASP A 437 -19.73 20.58 -8.86
C ASP A 437 -19.19 21.36 -7.66
N PHE A 438 -17.88 21.34 -7.45
CA PHE A 438 -17.25 21.95 -6.27
C PHE A 438 -17.37 23.48 -6.26
N LYS A 439 -17.42 24.11 -7.43
CA LYS A 439 -17.52 25.57 -7.59
C LYS A 439 -18.94 26.06 -7.33
N THR A 440 -19.94 25.33 -7.79
CA THR A 440 -21.35 25.76 -7.72
C THR A 440 -22.12 25.15 -6.55
N GLY A 441 -21.69 23.99 -6.05
CA GLY A 441 -22.40 23.20 -5.06
C GLY A 441 -23.63 22.46 -5.61
N GLU A 442 -23.89 22.53 -6.91
CA GLU A 442 -25.07 21.95 -7.56
C GLU A 442 -24.75 20.58 -8.18
N PRO A 443 -25.73 19.67 -8.28
CA PRO A 443 -25.56 18.41 -9.00
C PRO A 443 -25.28 18.64 -10.50
N PHE A 444 -24.45 17.77 -11.09
CA PHE A 444 -24.25 17.77 -12.54
C PHE A 444 -25.53 17.35 -13.27
N LYS A 445 -25.84 18.02 -14.38
CA LYS A 445 -27.09 17.78 -15.13
C LYS A 445 -26.93 16.72 -16.22
N ASN A 446 -25.72 16.58 -16.74
CA ASN A 446 -25.39 15.70 -17.86
C ASN A 446 -23.87 15.46 -17.92
N ALA A 447 -23.43 14.57 -18.80
CA ALA A 447 -22.01 14.25 -18.98
C ALA A 447 -21.16 15.42 -19.49
N ALA A 448 -21.69 16.31 -20.34
CA ALA A 448 -20.93 17.44 -20.86
C ALA A 448 -20.59 18.47 -19.78
N ASP A 449 -21.53 18.73 -18.87
CA ASP A 449 -21.31 19.60 -17.71
C ASP A 449 -20.20 19.05 -16.79
N PHE A 450 -20.14 17.73 -16.62
CA PHE A 450 -19.12 17.06 -15.79
C PHE A 450 -17.76 16.94 -16.48
N ILE A 451 -17.71 16.56 -17.76
CA ILE A 451 -16.47 16.41 -18.52
C ILE A 451 -15.78 17.78 -18.67
N GLY A 452 -16.56 18.84 -18.90
CA GLY A 452 -16.03 20.19 -18.92
C GLY A 452 -14.98 20.42 -20.01
N SER A 453 -14.05 21.35 -19.72
CA SER A 453 -12.95 21.71 -20.64
C SER A 453 -11.61 21.89 -19.93
N ASN A 454 -11.47 21.35 -18.72
CA ASN A 454 -10.24 21.47 -17.94
C ASN A 454 -9.12 20.66 -18.60
N ASN A 455 -7.97 21.29 -18.73
CA ASN A 455 -6.76 20.64 -19.23
C ASN A 455 -5.57 21.06 -18.35
N TYR A 456 -4.78 20.08 -17.94
CA TYR A 456 -3.56 20.30 -17.15
C TYR A 456 -2.37 19.70 -17.89
N GLU A 457 -1.26 20.43 -17.90
CA GLU A 457 0.02 19.91 -18.37
C GLU A 457 0.72 19.20 -17.22
N ARG A 458 0.96 17.90 -17.35
CA ARG A 458 1.69 17.08 -16.38
C ARG A 458 2.61 16.11 -17.08
N GLY A 459 3.80 15.89 -16.54
CA GLY A 459 4.80 15.00 -17.15
C GLY A 459 5.08 15.34 -18.62
N GLY A 460 4.99 16.62 -18.99
CA GLY A 460 5.13 17.10 -20.37
C GLY A 460 3.97 16.75 -21.31
N THR A 461 2.80 16.36 -20.78
CA THR A 461 1.61 15.98 -21.54
C THR A 461 0.42 16.85 -21.11
N LEU A 462 -0.22 17.51 -22.07
CA LEU A 462 -1.50 18.18 -21.84
C LEU A 462 -2.62 17.13 -21.92
N SER A 463 -3.40 16.98 -20.85
CA SER A 463 -4.51 16.01 -20.79
C SER A 463 -5.77 16.62 -20.21
N GLY A 464 -6.92 16.09 -20.63
CA GLY A 464 -8.25 16.52 -20.15
C GLY A 464 -8.66 15.88 -18.82
N TYR A 465 -9.24 16.70 -17.93
CA TYR A 465 -9.76 16.30 -16.63
C TYR A 465 -11.20 16.80 -16.47
N SER A 466 -12.00 16.11 -15.65
CA SER A 466 -13.37 16.53 -15.37
C SER A 466 -13.41 17.90 -14.67
N GLU A 467 -14.60 18.50 -14.55
CA GLU A 467 -14.81 19.57 -13.58
C GLU A 467 -14.51 19.07 -12.16
N LYS A 468 -13.95 19.97 -11.33
CA LYS A 468 -13.68 19.65 -9.92
C LYS A 468 -15.00 19.42 -9.21
N HIS A 469 -15.07 18.32 -8.49
CA HIS A 469 -16.29 17.85 -7.88
C HIS A 469 -16.06 17.40 -6.44
N ASN A 470 -17.18 17.04 -5.83
CA ASN A 470 -17.23 16.38 -4.54
C ASN A 470 -18.50 15.53 -4.46
N PHE A 471 -18.67 14.82 -3.36
CA PHE A 471 -19.94 14.16 -3.06
C PHE A 471 -20.97 15.16 -2.53
N ALA A 472 -22.25 14.91 -2.80
CA ALA A 472 -23.35 15.72 -2.25
C ALA A 472 -23.33 15.70 -0.70
N PRO A 473 -23.68 16.81 -0.01
CA PRO A 473 -23.56 16.91 1.44
C PRO A 473 -24.31 15.81 2.19
N PHE A 474 -23.63 15.17 3.14
CA PHE A 474 -24.29 14.28 4.11
C PHE A 474 -24.61 15.09 5.38
N ILE A 475 -25.91 15.29 5.67
CA ILE A 475 -26.33 16.01 6.88
C ILE A 475 -26.49 14.99 8.01
N THR A 476 -25.64 15.08 9.04
CA THR A 476 -25.90 14.49 10.35
C THR A 476 -25.86 15.56 11.43
N GLY A 477 -26.71 15.39 12.45
CA GLY A 477 -26.81 16.31 13.57
C GLY A 477 -25.49 16.41 14.32
N GLN A 478 -24.82 17.55 14.18
CA GLN A 478 -23.54 17.79 14.83
C GLN A 478 -23.72 18.32 16.25
N ILE A 479 -22.83 17.87 17.13
CA ILE A 479 -22.54 18.55 18.39
C ILE A 479 -21.43 19.55 18.15
N LYS A 480 -21.48 20.70 18.83
CA LYS A 480 -20.37 21.66 18.80
C LYS A 480 -19.27 21.17 19.74
N LEU A 481 -18.09 20.86 19.20
CA LEU A 481 -16.94 20.48 20.01
C LEU A 481 -16.31 21.70 20.69
N PRO A 482 -15.82 21.58 21.94
CA PRO A 482 -15.06 22.63 22.63
C PRO A 482 -13.58 22.68 22.22
N TRP A 483 -13.13 21.73 21.39
CA TRP A 483 -11.76 21.66 20.90
C TRP A 483 -11.63 22.26 19.49
N ASP A 484 -10.57 23.04 19.30
CA ASP A 484 -10.18 23.71 18.06
C ASP A 484 -8.66 23.58 17.86
N LYS A 485 -8.09 24.37 16.94
CA LYS A 485 -6.65 24.39 16.63
C LYS A 485 -5.72 24.70 17.81
N THR A 486 -6.22 25.33 18.88
CA THR A 486 -5.41 25.75 20.02
C THR A 486 -5.24 24.64 21.06
N ASN A 487 -6.12 23.65 21.06
CA ASN A 487 -6.15 22.57 22.04
C ASN A 487 -6.36 21.18 21.41
N THR A 488 -6.22 21.05 20.09
CA THR A 488 -6.22 19.78 19.35
C THR A 488 -4.89 19.60 18.61
N ILE A 489 -4.34 18.39 18.65
CA ILE A 489 -3.16 17.99 17.87
C ILE A 489 -3.38 16.64 17.20
N ILE A 490 -2.85 16.48 16.00
CA ILE A 490 -2.89 15.21 15.24
C ILE A 490 -1.56 14.47 15.44
N LEU A 491 -1.62 13.22 15.87
CA LEU A 491 -0.48 12.30 15.93
C LEU A 491 -0.61 11.24 14.84
N THR A 492 0.49 10.96 14.16
CA THR A 492 0.56 9.98 13.08
C THR A 492 2.00 9.47 12.94
N ASN A 493 2.22 8.37 12.24
CA ASN A 493 3.53 7.89 11.82
C ASN A 493 3.75 8.05 10.30
N GLY A 494 2.91 8.88 9.67
CA GLY A 494 2.90 9.18 8.25
C GLY A 494 2.14 8.19 7.37
N VAL A 495 1.75 7.02 7.91
CA VAL A 495 0.98 5.99 7.18
C VAL A 495 -0.45 6.44 6.90
N CYS A 496 -0.97 7.42 7.65
CA CYS A 496 -2.32 7.96 7.50
C CYS A 496 -2.63 8.29 6.03
N GLY A 497 -3.43 7.47 5.36
CA GLY A 497 -3.64 7.60 3.93
C GLY A 497 -5.06 7.40 3.44
N SER A 498 -5.28 7.64 2.14
CA SER A 498 -6.62 7.70 1.55
C SER A 498 -7.55 8.60 2.35
N SER A 499 -8.73 8.13 2.77
CA SER A 499 -9.65 8.94 3.57
C SER A 499 -9.08 9.39 4.93
N CYS A 500 -8.07 8.72 5.50
CA CYS A 500 -7.35 9.24 6.67
C CYS A 500 -6.55 10.49 6.30
N ALA A 501 -5.84 10.47 5.17
CA ALA A 501 -5.13 11.66 4.68
C ALA A 501 -6.10 12.80 4.38
N LEU A 502 -7.28 12.53 3.82
CA LEU A 502 -8.35 13.53 3.67
C LEU A 502 -8.80 14.12 5.02
N ILE A 503 -8.72 13.38 6.13
CA ILE A 503 -8.95 13.92 7.48
C ILE A 503 -7.75 14.76 7.92
N SER A 504 -6.56 14.16 7.99
CA SER A 504 -5.39 14.81 8.59
C SER A 504 -4.99 16.08 7.85
N GLU A 505 -4.99 16.03 6.52
CA GLU A 505 -4.60 17.18 5.69
C GLU A 505 -5.66 18.26 5.72
N TYR A 506 -6.96 17.93 5.71
CA TYR A 506 -8.01 18.94 5.75
C TYR A 506 -8.06 19.64 7.11
N LEU A 507 -7.91 18.88 8.20
CA LEU A 507 -7.84 19.43 9.55
C LEU A 507 -6.59 20.29 9.77
N ASN A 508 -5.45 19.93 9.15
CA ASN A 508 -4.26 20.78 9.17
C ASN A 508 -4.43 22.02 8.28
N GLU A 509 -4.84 21.85 7.03
CA GLU A 509 -4.88 22.91 6.03
C GLU A 509 -5.99 23.92 6.28
N VAL A 510 -7.20 23.45 6.60
CA VAL A 510 -8.40 24.29 6.82
C VAL A 510 -8.64 24.51 8.30
N GLY A 511 -8.59 23.44 9.10
CA GLY A 511 -8.77 23.51 10.55
C GLY A 511 -7.60 24.16 11.29
N LYS A 512 -6.42 24.28 10.65
CA LYS A 512 -5.17 24.80 11.24
C LYS A 512 -4.70 24.01 12.46
N ILE A 513 -5.10 22.74 12.57
CA ILE A 513 -4.67 21.83 13.64
C ILE A 513 -3.23 21.40 13.39
N ARG A 514 -2.38 21.51 14.41
CA ARG A 514 -0.96 21.14 14.33
C ARG A 514 -0.80 19.62 14.28
N THR A 515 0.30 19.18 13.69
CA THR A 515 0.59 17.77 13.37
C THR A 515 1.90 17.31 14.00
N VAL A 516 1.95 16.04 14.41
CA VAL A 516 3.11 15.35 14.96
C VAL A 516 3.32 14.08 14.17
N ALA A 517 4.52 13.90 13.60
CA ALA A 517 4.90 12.65 12.97
C ALA A 517 5.94 11.90 13.83
N VAL A 518 5.66 10.64 14.16
CA VAL A 518 6.56 9.76 14.93
C VAL A 518 7.33 8.78 14.03
N GLY A 519 8.58 8.49 14.40
CA GLY A 519 9.44 7.54 13.67
C GLY A 519 10.16 8.20 12.50
N GLY A 520 10.38 7.49 11.39
CA GLY A 520 11.18 7.94 10.25
C GLY A 520 12.67 7.99 10.59
N PHE A 521 13.45 8.71 9.78
CA PHE A 521 14.87 8.93 10.06
C PHE A 521 15.06 10.06 11.09
N TYR A 522 16.04 9.88 11.98
CA TYR A 522 16.35 10.84 13.03
C TYR A 522 16.79 12.19 12.44
N GLU A 523 16.21 13.28 12.97
CA GLU A 523 16.40 14.68 12.54
C GLU A 523 15.93 14.99 11.10
N GLU A 524 15.35 14.03 10.39
CA GLU A 524 14.71 14.27 9.09
C GLU A 524 13.23 14.63 9.25
N LYS A 525 12.74 15.44 8.31
CA LYS A 525 11.31 15.74 8.19
C LYS A 525 10.56 14.48 7.76
N LEU A 526 9.30 14.35 8.19
CA LEU A 526 8.45 13.22 7.87
C LEU A 526 7.05 13.72 7.54
N SER A 527 6.48 13.23 6.44
CA SER A 527 5.09 13.49 6.08
C SER A 527 4.14 12.97 7.16
N PHE A 528 3.09 13.73 7.45
CA PHE A 528 2.06 13.30 8.40
C PHE A 528 0.95 12.46 7.72
N SER A 529 0.88 12.48 6.40
CA SER A 529 -0.06 11.71 5.57
C SER A 529 0.62 11.07 4.37
N SER A 530 -0.07 10.14 3.71
CA SER A 530 0.38 9.46 2.48
C SER A 530 -0.80 9.17 1.55
N PHE A 531 -0.55 9.09 0.23
CA PHE A 531 -1.54 8.66 -0.81
C PHE A 531 -2.95 9.24 -0.60
N THR A 532 -3.07 10.57 -0.64
CA THR A 532 -4.30 11.27 -0.28
C THR A 532 -5.50 10.79 -1.06
N GLY A 533 -5.34 10.58 -2.38
CA GLY A 533 -6.25 9.89 -3.29
C GLY A 533 -7.74 10.19 -3.08
N GLY A 534 -8.38 10.89 -4.01
CA GLY A 534 -9.81 11.20 -3.92
C GLY A 534 -10.72 9.95 -3.98
N ASN A 535 -10.25 8.87 -4.61
CA ASN A 535 -10.89 7.55 -4.65
C ASN A 535 -9.94 6.51 -5.31
N ASN A 536 -10.11 5.23 -4.99
CA ASN A 536 -9.46 4.13 -5.71
C ASN A 536 -10.47 3.25 -6.44
N LEU A 537 -10.03 2.60 -7.51
CA LEU A 537 -10.81 1.59 -8.23
C LEU A 537 -9.92 0.44 -8.68
N SER A 538 -10.56 -0.63 -9.16
CA SER A 538 -9.88 -1.73 -9.83
C SER A 538 -10.29 -1.87 -11.29
N SER A 539 -9.43 -2.55 -12.07
CA SER A 539 -9.74 -3.02 -13.42
C SER A 539 -11.06 -3.80 -13.49
N ASP A 540 -11.37 -4.60 -12.47
CA ASP A 540 -12.63 -5.36 -12.40
C ASP A 540 -13.85 -4.44 -12.33
N ASN A 541 -13.76 -3.34 -11.58
CA ASN A 541 -14.82 -2.32 -11.53
C ASN A 541 -15.04 -1.71 -12.93
N ILE A 542 -13.96 -1.45 -13.66
CA ILE A 542 -14.01 -0.91 -15.03
C ILE A 542 -14.62 -1.92 -15.99
N PHE A 543 -14.11 -3.15 -16.05
CA PHE A 543 -14.62 -4.18 -16.96
C PHE A 543 -16.10 -4.48 -16.72
N SER A 544 -16.52 -4.59 -15.46
CA SER A 544 -17.94 -4.77 -15.12
C SER A 544 -18.79 -3.57 -15.54
N THR A 545 -18.29 -2.34 -15.37
CA THR A 545 -19.01 -1.13 -15.78
C THR A 545 -19.18 -1.07 -17.29
N PHE A 546 -18.11 -1.30 -18.06
CA PHE A 546 -18.14 -1.26 -19.52
C PHE A 546 -19.02 -2.36 -20.11
N LEU A 547 -18.98 -3.57 -19.53
CA LEU A 547 -19.88 -4.65 -19.89
C LEU A 547 -21.35 -4.27 -19.64
N GLY A 548 -21.65 -3.68 -18.48
CA GLY A 548 -23.00 -3.22 -18.14
C GLY A 548 -23.53 -2.13 -19.07
N LEU A 549 -22.64 -1.27 -19.57
CA LEU A 549 -22.95 -0.23 -20.56
C LEU A 549 -22.96 -0.75 -22.01
N SER A 550 -22.67 -2.02 -22.25
CA SER A 550 -22.52 -2.60 -23.60
C SER A 550 -21.47 -1.88 -24.46
N ILE A 551 -20.39 -1.39 -23.84
CA ILE A 551 -19.26 -0.73 -24.52
C ILE A 551 -18.11 -1.73 -24.62
N ASN A 552 -17.66 -2.00 -25.85
CA ASN A 552 -16.49 -2.84 -26.08
C ASN A 552 -15.22 -2.09 -25.69
N TYR A 553 -14.54 -2.55 -24.65
CA TYR A 553 -13.24 -2.04 -24.21
C TYR A 553 -12.12 -3.03 -24.51
N VAL A 554 -10.98 -2.93 -23.81
CA VAL A 554 -9.90 -3.92 -23.91
C VAL A 554 -10.30 -5.25 -23.27
N PRO A 555 -9.68 -6.37 -23.72
CA PRO A 555 -9.87 -7.66 -23.08
C PRO A 555 -9.49 -7.64 -21.59
N ASP A 556 -10.22 -8.40 -20.79
CA ASP A 556 -9.86 -8.71 -19.40
C ASP A 556 -8.53 -9.48 -19.34
N PHE A 557 -7.90 -9.50 -18.18
CA PHE A 557 -6.67 -10.24 -17.94
C PHE A 557 -6.87 -11.75 -18.17
N VAL A 558 -5.92 -12.35 -18.89
CA VAL A 558 -5.90 -13.80 -19.14
C VAL A 558 -5.58 -14.59 -17.86
N TYR A 559 -4.78 -13.99 -16.97
CA TYR A 559 -4.44 -14.59 -15.69
C TYR A 559 -5.62 -14.54 -14.73
N SER A 560 -5.82 -15.63 -13.98
CA SER A 560 -6.87 -15.76 -12.98
C SER A 560 -6.62 -14.84 -11.77
N LEU A 561 -7.69 -14.17 -11.33
CA LEU A 561 -7.69 -13.22 -10.22
C LEU A 561 -6.55 -12.19 -10.31
N THR A 562 -6.24 -11.77 -11.54
CA THR A 562 -5.36 -10.63 -11.79
C THR A 562 -6.18 -9.37 -11.78
N VAL A 563 -5.72 -8.39 -11.00
CA VAL A 563 -6.41 -7.11 -10.84
C VAL A 563 -5.37 -5.99 -10.79
N LEU A 564 -5.69 -4.89 -11.46
CA LEU A 564 -4.96 -3.63 -11.30
C LEU A 564 -5.81 -2.70 -10.44
N GLY A 565 -5.37 -2.41 -9.22
CA GLY A 565 -5.86 -1.27 -8.45
C GLY A 565 -5.19 0.01 -8.94
N PHE A 566 -5.89 1.15 -8.89
CA PHE A 566 -5.33 2.45 -9.21
C PHE A 566 -6.05 3.60 -8.51
N THR A 567 -5.33 4.68 -8.26
CA THR A 567 -5.92 5.98 -7.88
C THR A 567 -6.76 6.49 -9.04
N PHE A 568 -8.07 6.59 -8.81
CA PHE A 568 -9.05 6.96 -9.82
C PHE A 568 -9.35 8.47 -9.82
N ARG A 569 -9.33 9.09 -8.64
CA ARG A 569 -9.49 10.53 -8.47
C ARG A 569 -8.35 11.11 -7.66
N GLU A 570 -7.97 12.32 -7.99
CA GLU A 570 -6.93 13.05 -7.28
C GLU A 570 -7.53 14.24 -6.54
N ALA A 571 -7.03 14.49 -5.33
CA ALA A 571 -7.48 15.59 -4.49
C ALA A 571 -6.54 16.79 -4.61
N TYR A 572 -7.10 17.99 -4.54
CA TYR A 572 -6.35 19.24 -4.65
C TYR A 572 -6.34 20.03 -3.35
N SER A 573 -5.22 20.69 -3.08
CA SER A 573 -5.12 21.69 -2.01
C SER A 573 -6.18 22.79 -2.17
N ILE A 574 -6.78 23.21 -1.06
CA ILE A 574 -7.72 24.35 -1.05
C ILE A 574 -6.95 25.66 -1.13
N ASN A 575 -5.78 25.74 -0.49
CA ASN A 575 -4.93 26.92 -0.49
C ASN A 575 -4.20 27.10 -1.83
N ASP A 576 -3.85 26.01 -2.50
CA ASP A 576 -3.16 25.99 -3.80
C ASP A 576 -3.89 25.08 -4.80
N PRO A 577 -4.93 25.59 -5.51
CA PRO A 577 -5.87 24.77 -6.30
C PRO A 577 -5.28 23.96 -7.47
N ASN A 578 -4.00 24.17 -7.80
CA ASN A 578 -3.29 23.43 -8.84
C ASN A 578 -2.34 22.36 -8.28
N VAL A 579 -2.19 22.27 -6.96
CA VAL A 579 -1.35 21.27 -6.29
C VAL A 579 -2.18 20.02 -6.02
N VAL A 580 -1.77 18.91 -6.63
CA VAL A 580 -2.28 17.57 -6.35
C VAL A 580 -1.64 17.06 -5.06
N LEU A 581 -2.48 16.74 -4.07
CA LEU A 581 -2.05 16.40 -2.71
C LEU A 581 -1.14 15.17 -2.66
N ASP A 582 -1.37 14.20 -3.54
CA ASP A 582 -0.57 12.99 -3.67
C ASP A 582 0.93 13.23 -3.93
N PHE A 583 1.28 14.37 -4.53
CA PHE A 583 2.67 14.74 -4.85
C PHE A 583 3.17 15.91 -3.98
N ASP A 584 2.39 16.38 -3.02
CA ASP A 584 2.78 17.48 -2.14
C ASP A 584 3.51 16.94 -0.90
N PHE A 585 4.76 17.36 -0.70
CA PHE A 585 5.50 16.97 0.50
C PHE A 585 5.06 17.83 1.68
N ARG A 586 4.27 17.24 2.58
CA ARG A 586 3.66 17.90 3.74
C ARG A 586 4.24 17.37 5.05
N PRO A 587 5.39 17.89 5.49
CA PRO A 587 6.01 17.44 6.73
C PRO A 587 5.20 17.89 7.95
N ALA A 588 5.18 17.06 8.99
CA ALA A 588 4.55 17.45 10.26
C ALA A 588 5.21 18.68 10.89
N ASP A 589 4.42 19.43 11.67
CA ASP A 589 4.89 20.59 12.43
C ASP A 589 5.93 20.18 13.49
N PHE A 590 5.74 19.00 14.08
CA PHE A 590 6.62 18.44 15.11
C PHE A 590 7.02 16.99 14.83
N ARG A 591 8.13 16.58 15.44
CA ARG A 591 8.69 15.23 15.33
C ARG A 591 8.83 14.59 16.69
N LEU A 592 8.38 13.35 16.80
CA LEU A 592 8.67 12.46 17.91
C LEU A 592 9.41 11.23 17.39
N TYR A 593 10.10 10.54 18.29
CA TYR A 593 10.81 9.30 17.97
C TYR A 593 10.48 8.25 19.01
N TYR A 594 10.42 6.99 18.57
CA TYR A 594 10.26 5.90 19.52
C TYR A 594 11.50 5.77 20.39
N ASP A 595 11.28 5.53 21.68
CA ASP A 595 12.28 5.03 22.61
C ASP A 595 11.89 3.61 23.07
N GLU A 596 12.68 3.02 23.97
CA GLU A 596 12.44 1.66 24.47
C GLU A 596 11.05 1.46 25.12
N LYS A 597 10.48 2.54 25.69
CA LYS A 597 9.19 2.49 26.39
C LYS A 597 8.06 2.84 25.44
N SER A 598 8.18 3.94 24.70
CA SER A 598 7.12 4.46 23.83
C SER A 598 6.85 3.57 22.62
N ALA A 599 7.83 2.74 22.20
CA ALA A 599 7.61 1.67 21.23
C ALA A 599 6.65 0.57 21.72
N ARG A 600 6.56 0.35 23.03
CA ARG A 600 5.72 -0.68 23.68
C ARG A 600 4.47 -0.11 24.36
N ASP A 601 4.45 1.20 24.56
CA ASP A 601 3.37 1.93 25.20
C ASP A 601 3.08 3.24 24.43
N PRO A 602 2.16 3.20 23.45
CA PRO A 602 1.83 4.38 22.66
C PRO A 602 1.16 5.49 23.49
N SER A 603 0.66 5.19 24.71
CA SER A 603 0.10 6.22 25.56
C SER A 603 1.14 7.25 26.01
N LEU A 604 2.44 6.90 26.02
CA LEU A 604 3.51 7.86 26.27
C LEU A 604 3.61 8.90 25.13
N LEU A 605 3.49 8.47 23.88
CA LEU A 605 3.50 9.36 22.71
C LEU A 605 2.29 10.29 22.69
N TRP A 606 1.13 9.82 23.15
CA TRP A 606 -0.06 10.67 23.25
C TRP A 606 0.16 11.85 24.21
N ILE A 607 0.80 11.61 25.36
CA ILE A 607 1.10 12.66 26.33
C ILE A 607 2.17 13.61 25.81
N GLU A 608 3.23 13.08 25.19
CA GLU A 608 4.26 13.90 24.56
C GLU A 608 3.68 14.79 23.45
N ALA A 609 2.81 14.24 22.60
CA ALA A 609 2.12 15.01 21.57
C ALA A 609 1.24 16.11 22.17
N ALA A 610 0.45 15.81 23.21
CA ALA A 610 -0.38 16.81 23.88
C ALA A 610 0.44 17.99 24.44
N HIS A 611 1.61 17.71 25.04
CA HIS A 611 2.48 18.76 25.59
C HIS A 611 3.08 19.69 24.53
N LEU A 612 3.17 19.27 23.27
CA LEU A 612 3.58 20.15 22.16
C LEU A 612 2.54 21.24 21.87
N LEU A 613 1.32 21.15 22.42
CA LEU A 613 0.35 22.23 22.31
C LEU A 613 0.79 23.49 23.08
N ASP A 614 1.60 23.32 24.13
CA ASP A 614 2.11 24.41 24.95
C ASP A 614 3.44 25.01 24.42
N ALA A 615 3.99 24.42 23.36
CA ALA A 615 5.28 24.78 22.76
C ALA A 615 5.20 25.87 21.68
#